data_AF-A0A4Z0V450-F1
#
_entry.id   AF-A0A4Z0V450-F1
#
_cell.length_a   1.000
_cell.length_b   1.000
_cell.length_c   1.000
_cell.angle_alpha   90.00
_cell.angle_beta   90.00
_cell.angle_gamma   90.00
#
_symmetry.space_group_name_H-M   'P 1'
#
loop_
_entity.id
_entity.type
_entity.pdbx_description
1 polymer ?
#
loop_
_entity_poly.entity_id
_entity_poly.type
_entity_poly.pdbx_seq_one_letter_code
_entity_poly.pdbx_strand_id
1 'polypeptide(L)'
;MATPFVISSRVIDTVNSLPPEDRISISNALSAEFILGNDPSESLTPMQNMLYAMIRFYVVHDTERSVDSMASGGSPGVSIEPGRCALG
;
A
#
# COMPACT_ATOMS: atom_id res chain seq x y z
N MET A 1 2.53 -5.78 -16.74
CA MET A 1 1.61 -4.66 -16.46
C MET A 1 2.04 -4.07 -15.13
N ALA A 2 2.38 -2.78 -15.08
CA ALA A 2 2.79 -2.15 -13.82
C ALA A 2 1.53 -1.91 -12.98
N THR A 3 1.25 -2.82 -12.05
CA THR A 3 0.19 -2.63 -11.06
C THR A 3 0.65 -1.54 -10.08
N PRO A 4 -0.17 -0.52 -9.81
CA PRO A 4 0.19 0.48 -8.80
C PRO A 4 0.34 -0.22 -7.45
N PHE A 5 1.34 0.18 -6.67
CA PHE A 5 1.53 -0.26 -5.29
C PHE A 5 1.45 0.94 -4.36
N VAL A 6 1.03 0.71 -3.12
CA VAL A 6 0.86 1.77 -2.12
C VAL A 6 1.81 1.53 -0.95
N ILE A 7 2.71 2.48 -0.72
CA ILE A 7 3.49 2.55 0.52
C ILE A 7 2.68 3.38 1.52
N SER A 8 1.99 2.70 2.44
CA SER A 8 1.15 3.34 3.45
C SER A 8 1.97 3.84 4.65
N SER A 9 1.35 4.68 5.50
CA SER A 9 1.96 5.08 6.79
C SER A 9 2.34 3.86 7.63
N ARG A 10 1.49 2.81 7.65
CA ARG A 10 1.77 1.58 8.39
C ARG A 10 3.07 0.92 7.92
N VAL A 11 3.28 0.84 6.61
CA VAL A 11 4.51 0.27 6.03
C VAL A 11 5.72 1.10 6.46
N ILE A 12 5.62 2.43 6.37
CA ILE A 12 6.69 3.37 6.76
C ILE A 12 7.01 3.23 8.26
N ASP A 13 5.99 3.22 9.12
CA ASP A 13 6.15 3.09 10.57
C ASP A 13 6.78 1.74 10.95
N THR A 14 6.37 0.68 10.26
CA THR A 14 6.94 -0.66 10.46
C THR A 14 8.42 -0.69 10.09
N VAL A 15 8.80 -0.16 8.92
CA VAL A 15 10.20 -0.05 8.50
C VAL A 15 11.02 0.82 9.46
N ASN A 16 10.45 1.91 9.96
CA ASN A 16 11.11 2.80 10.91
C ASN A 16 11.29 2.19 12.31
N SER A 17 10.47 1.22 12.68
CA SER A 17 10.58 0.49 13.95
C SER A 17 11.68 -0.58 13.95
N LEU A 18 12.18 -0.95 12.76
CA LEU A 18 13.27 -1.91 12.63
C LEU A 18 14.59 -1.35 13.19
N PRO A 19 15.48 -2.22 13.67
CA PRO A 19 16.81 -1.79 14.08
C PRO A 19 17.59 -1.25 12.86
N PRO A 20 18.56 -0.33 13.09
CA PRO A 20 19.26 0.35 12.00
C PRO A 20 19.90 -0.59 10.98
N GLU A 21 20.42 -1.73 11.42
CA GLU A 21 21.05 -2.76 10.58
C GLU A 21 20.09 -3.36 9.53
N ASP A 22 18.81 -3.47 9.85
CA ASP A 22 17.82 -4.09 8.98
C ASP A 22 17.08 -3.06 8.13
N ARG A 23 16.86 -1.86 8.67
CA ARG A 23 16.08 -0.81 8.00
C ARG A 23 16.57 -0.48 6.58
N ILE A 24 17.88 -0.36 6.39
CA ILE A 24 18.45 -0.07 5.06
C ILE A 24 18.27 -1.27 4.12
N SER A 25 18.63 -2.47 4.60
CA SER A 25 18.52 -3.71 3.83
C SER A 25 17.09 -3.97 3.35
N ILE A 26 16.11 -3.80 4.25
CA ILE A 26 14.68 -3.97 3.95
C ILE A 26 14.16 -2.87 3.01
N SER A 27 14.57 -1.61 3.19
CA SER A 27 14.16 -0.51 2.29
C SER A 27 14.69 -0.72 0.86
N ASN A 28 15.92 -1.20 0.75
CA ASN A 28 16.52 -1.56 -0.54
C ASN A 28 15.80 -2.75 -1.18
N ALA A 29 15.45 -3.77 -0.39
CA ALA A 29 14.69 -4.92 -0.87
C ALA A 29 13.30 -4.53 -1.40
N LEU A 30 12.57 -3.68 -0.68
CA LEU A 30 11.28 -3.15 -1.15
C LEU A 30 11.45 -2.36 -2.45
N SER A 31 12.50 -1.54 -2.55
CA SER A 31 12.79 -0.79 -3.77
C SER A 31 13.15 -1.72 -4.94
N ALA A 32 13.96 -2.75 -4.69
CA ALA A 32 14.34 -3.73 -5.69
C ALA A 32 13.13 -4.49 -6.25
N GLU A 33 12.21 -4.95 -5.40
CA GLU A 33 11.00 -5.64 -5.86
C GLU A 33 10.03 -4.68 -6.55
N PHE A 34 9.59 -3.63 -5.84
CA PHE A 34 8.44 -2.82 -6.28
C PHE A 34 8.80 -1.79 -7.36
N ILE A 35 10.05 -1.32 -7.42
CA ILE A 35 10.50 -0.34 -8.42
C ILE A 35 11.22 -1.03 -9.58
N LEU A 36 12.17 -1.94 -9.27
CA LEU A 36 13.02 -2.57 -10.28
C LEU A 36 12.45 -3.90 -10.81
N GLY A 37 11.48 -4.50 -10.12
CA GLY A 37 10.91 -5.81 -10.48
C GLY A 37 11.86 -6.98 -10.21
N ASN A 38 12.88 -6.78 -9.36
CA ASN A 38 13.91 -7.78 -9.08
C ASN A 38 13.64 -8.46 -7.74
N ASP A 39 13.93 -9.75 -7.67
CA ASP A 39 13.81 -10.49 -6.42
C ASP A 39 14.94 -10.09 -5.44
N PRO A 40 14.63 -9.63 -4.22
CA PRO A 40 15.64 -9.20 -3.27
C PRO A 40 16.15 -10.35 -2.38
N SER A 41 15.61 -11.57 -2.48
CA SER A 41 15.87 -12.65 -1.51
C SER A 41 17.32 -13.11 -1.47
N GLU A 42 18.05 -12.94 -2.57
CA GLU A 42 19.48 -13.26 -2.68
C GLU A 42 20.38 -12.26 -1.92
N SER A 43 19.88 -11.04 -1.66
CA SER A 43 20.64 -9.97 -1.00
C SER A 43 20.42 -9.87 0.50
N LEU A 44 19.44 -10.62 1.03
CA LEU A 44 18.99 -10.54 2.42
C LEU A 44 19.46 -11.75 3.23
N THR A 45 19.76 -11.50 4.51
CA THR A 45 19.93 -12.60 5.47
C THR A 45 18.60 -13.33 5.70
N PRO A 46 18.59 -14.56 6.24
CA PRO A 46 17.35 -15.29 6.52
C PRO A 46 16.37 -14.51 7.40
N MET A 47 16.87 -13.80 8.42
CA MET A 47 16.04 -12.98 9.30
C MET A 47 15.44 -11.77 8.56
N GLN A 48 16.24 -11.12 7.72
CA GLN A 48 15.77 -10.01 6.90
C GLN A 48 14.75 -10.45 5.85
N ASN A 49 14.92 -11.65 5.28
CA ASN A 49 13.91 -12.24 4.38
C ASN A 49 12.57 -12.43 5.08
N MET A 50 12.56 -12.87 6.34
CA MET A 50 11.32 -12.95 7.13
C MET A 50 10.68 -11.58 7.37
N LEU A 51 11.48 -10.59 7.77
CA LEU A 51 10.99 -9.21 7.98
C LEU A 51 10.43 -8.60 6.70
N TYR A 52 11.15 -8.75 5.59
CA TYR A 52 10.74 -8.30 4.27
C TYR A 52 9.43 -8.96 3.85
N ALA A 53 9.28 -10.28 4.01
CA ALA A 53 8.04 -10.99 3.68
C ALA A 53 6.84 -10.46 4.46
N MET A 54 7.01 -10.16 5.75
CA MET A 54 5.97 -9.53 6.58
C MET A 54 5.60 -8.13 6.09
N ILE A 55 6.58 -7.29 5.77
CA ILE A 55 6.33 -5.91 5.35
C ILE A 55 5.72 -5.88 3.94
N ARG A 56 6.18 -6.76 3.05
CA ARG A 56 5.61 -6.98 1.72
C ARG A 56 4.13 -7.35 1.79
N PHE A 57 3.74 -8.18 2.76
CA PHE A 57 2.33 -8.49 2.98
C PHE A 57 1.50 -7.24 3.28
N TYR A 58 2.01 -6.31 4.10
CA TYR A 58 1.31 -5.04 4.35
C TYR A 58 1.18 -4.17 3.10
N VAL A 59 2.22 -4.10 2.26
CA VAL A 59 2.16 -3.35 1.00
C VAL A 59 1.08 -3.92 0.07
N VAL A 60 1.05 -5.24 -0.12
CA VAL A 60 0.05 -5.90 -0.98
C VAL A 60 -1.36 -5.66 -0.43
N HIS A 61 -1.56 -5.91 0.87
CA HIS A 61 -2.87 -5.73 1.51
C HIS A 61 -3.38 -4.28 1.42
N ASP A 62 -2.52 -3.30 1.69
CA ASP A 62 -2.91 -1.89 1.65
C ASP A 62 -3.13 -1.41 0.20
N THR A 63 -2.43 -2.01 -0.77
CA THR A 63 -2.65 -1.76 -2.19
C THR A 63 -4.03 -2.27 -2.62
N GLU A 64 -4.41 -3.50 -2.28
CA GLU A 64 -5.73 -4.07 -2.59
C GLU A 64 -6.85 -3.20 -2.01
N ARG A 65 -6.74 -2.84 -0.74
CA ARG A 65 -7.72 -1.97 -0.06
C ARG A 65 -7.84 -0.59 -0.70
N SER A 66 -6.73 -0.04 -1.20
CA SER A 66 -6.72 1.26 -1.88
C SER A 66 -7.37 1.17 -3.26
N VAL A 67 -7.12 0.08 -3.99
CA VAL A 67 -7.76 -0.19 -5.29
C VAL A 67 -9.27 -0.36 -5.13
N ASP A 68 -9.74 -1.08 -4.11
CA ASP A 68 -11.17 -1.20 -3.80
C ASP A 68 -11.82 0.17 -3.52
N SER A 69 -11.11 1.02 -2.78
CA SER A 69 -11.56 2.39 -2.48
C SER A 69 -11.64 3.25 -3.75
N MET A 70 -10.70 3.10 -4.68
CA MET A 70 -10.73 3.78 -5.97
C MET A 70 -11.83 3.25 -6.90
N ALA A 71 -12.09 1.93 -6.87
CA ALA A 71 -13.17 1.31 -7.65
C ALA A 71 -14.57 1.70 -7.14
N SER A 72 -14.70 2.00 -5.84
CA SER A 72 -15.95 2.44 -5.20
C SER A 72 -16.20 3.96 -5.28
N GLY A 73 -15.20 4.77 -5.67
CA GLY A 73 -15.25 6.23 -5.69
C GLY A 73 -16.04 6.88 -6.84
N GLY A 74 -16.83 6.11 -7.61
CA GLY A 74 -17.67 6.62 -8.70
C GLY A 74 -19.00 7.20 -8.21
N SER A 75 -19.03 8.53 -8.00
CA SER A 75 -20.21 9.39 -7.78
C SER A 75 -20.92 9.33 -6.41
N PRO A 76 -20.78 10.35 -5.55
CA PRO A 76 -21.91 10.77 -4.74
C PRO A 76 -22.90 11.43 -5.71
N GLY A 77 -23.90 10.69 -6.16
CA GLY A 77 -25.02 11.26 -6.91
C GLY A 77 -25.60 12.40 -6.09
N VAL A 78 -25.43 13.63 -6.57
CA VAL A 78 -26.15 14.78 -6.02
C VAL A 78 -27.63 14.51 -6.32
N SER A 79 -28.35 14.08 -5.29
CA SER A 79 -29.80 13.91 -5.37
C SER A 79 -30.39 15.32 -5.39
N ILE A 80 -30.55 15.88 -6.60
CA ILE A 80 -31.33 17.11 -6.79
C ILE A 80 -32.79 16.68 -6.65
N GLU A 81 -33.33 16.76 -5.44
CA GLU A 81 -34.76 16.67 -5.21
C GLU A 81 -35.46 17.84 -5.93
N PRO A 82 -36.44 17.59 -6.81
CA PRO A 82 -37.29 18.65 -7.31
C PRO A 82 -38.20 19.13 -6.18
N GLY A 83 -38.03 20.40 -5.80
CA GLY A 83 -38.75 21.06 -4.73
C GLY A 83 -40.26 20.84 -4.77
N ARG A 84 -40.77 20.20 -3.71
CA ARG A 84 -42.18 20.22 -3.36
C ARG A 84 -42.47 21.51 -2.61
N CYS A 85 -42.86 22.57 -3.32
CA CYS A 85 -43.43 23.75 -2.70
C CYS A 85 -44.96 23.59 -2.56
N ALA A 86 -45.35 23.44 -1.29
CA ALA A 86 -46.62 23.66 -0.60
C ALA A 86 -47.88 24.11 -1.37
N LEU A 87 -48.99 23.47 -1.00
CA LEU A 87 -50.37 23.95 -1.16
C LEU A 87 -50.55 25.35 -0.56
N GLY A 88 -51.20 26.24 -1.31
CA GLY A 88 -51.85 27.47 -0.88
C GLY A 88 -53.16 27.63 -1.64
#